data_AF-A0A2Y9A2E2-F1
#
_entry.id   AF-A0A2Y9A2E2-F1
#
_cell.length_a   1.000
_cell.length_b   1.000
_cell.length_c   1.000
_cell.angle_alpha   90.00
_cell.angle_beta   90.00
_cell.angle_gamma   90.00
#
_symmetry.space_group_name_H-M   'P 1'
#
loop_
_entity.id
_entity.type
_entity.pdbx_description
1 polymer ?
#
loop_
_entity_poly.entity_id
_entity_poly.type
_entity_poly.pdbx_seq_one_letter_code
_entity_poly.pdbx_strand_id
1 'polypeptide(L)'
;MAGGRPHVRLVADMLGIREVLIHPFAGRLSAFGMGLADIRALREGQISAPLREAEAGRVVLDRIAKAARAEVAAQGIAPPDIRVEATAHSVNVRE
;
A
#
# COMPACT_ATOMS: atom_id res chain seq x y z
N MET A 1 4.48 -13.72 -31.56
CA MET A 1 4.06 -13.76 -30.14
C MET A 1 2.74 -13.01 -30.00
N ALA A 2 1.61 -13.65 -30.28
CA ALA A 2 0.27 -13.06 -30.15
C ALA A 2 -0.51 -13.90 -29.14
N GLY A 3 -0.67 -13.38 -27.92
CA GLY A 3 -1.21 -14.13 -26.78
C GLY A 3 -2.04 -13.27 -25.84
N GLY A 4 -2.81 -12.33 -26.37
CA GLY A 4 -3.92 -11.68 -25.68
C GLY A 4 -5.21 -12.25 -26.23
N ARG A 5 -5.84 -13.13 -25.46
CA ARG A 5 -6.92 -14.03 -25.86
C ARG A 5 -8.12 -13.25 -26.48
N PRO A 6 -8.86 -13.80 -27.45
CA PRO A 6 -10.07 -13.19 -28.04
C PRO A 6 -11.10 -12.67 -27.02
N HIS A 7 -11.05 -13.16 -25.77
CA HIS A 7 -11.83 -12.68 -24.63
C HIS A 7 -11.63 -11.19 -24.27
N VAL A 8 -10.44 -10.61 -24.48
CA VAL A 8 -10.18 -9.19 -24.11
C VAL A 8 -10.99 -8.25 -25.00
N ARG A 9 -11.05 -8.54 -26.30
CA ARG A 9 -11.82 -7.74 -27.26
C ARG A 9 -13.32 -7.82 -26.97
N LEU A 10 -13.82 -9.03 -26.70
CA LEU A 10 -15.23 -9.25 -26.37
C LEU A 10 -15.66 -8.48 -25.12
N VAL A 11 -14.84 -8.48 -24.07
CA VAL A 11 -15.10 -7.69 -22.85
C VAL A 11 -15.04 -6.19 -23.13
N ALA A 12 -14.07 -5.73 -23.92
CA ALA A 12 -13.94 -4.32 -24.28
C ALA A 12 -15.16 -3.80 -25.07
N ASP A 13 -15.66 -4.60 -26.03
CA ASP A 13 -16.82 -4.26 -26.84
C ASP A 13 -18.10 -4.20 -25.98
N MET A 14 -18.28 -5.13 -25.01
CA MET A 14 -19.42 -5.09 -24.09
C MET A 14 -19.40 -3.88 -23.13
N LEU A 15 -18.21 -3.43 -22.73
CA LEU A 15 -18.03 -2.33 -21.78
C LEU A 15 -17.89 -0.95 -22.44
N GLY A 16 -17.95 -0.87 -23.77
CA GLY A 16 -17.74 0.38 -24.50
C GLY A 16 -16.32 0.95 -24.35
N ILE A 17 -15.32 0.10 -24.08
CA ILE A 17 -13.93 0.51 -23.92
C ILE A 17 -13.33 0.84 -25.29
N ARG A 18 -12.90 2.10 -25.47
CA ARG A 18 -12.40 2.61 -26.76
C ARG A 18 -10.96 2.19 -27.07
N GLU A 19 -10.15 1.95 -26.06
CA GLU A 19 -8.74 1.60 -26.21
C GLU A 19 -8.32 0.59 -25.15
N VAL A 20 -7.55 -0.41 -25.57
CA VAL A 20 -7.00 -1.44 -24.68
C VAL A 20 -5.49 -1.45 -24.82
N LEU A 21 -4.78 -1.16 -23.74
CA LEU A 21 -3.33 -1.22 -23.68
C LEU A 21 -2.88 -2.62 -23.27
N ILE A 22 -2.17 -3.32 -24.16
CA ILE A 22 -1.59 -4.64 -23.89
C ILE A 22 -0.08 -4.52 -23.84
N HIS A 23 0.50 -4.66 -22.65
CA HIS A 23 1.95 -4.64 -22.51
C HIS A 23 2.57 -5.89 -23.17
N PRO A 24 3.72 -5.79 -23.87
CA PRO A 24 4.40 -6.95 -24.49
C PRO A 24 4.74 -8.08 -23.50
N PHE A 25 4.88 -7.74 -22.21
CA PHE A 25 5.11 -8.70 -21.13
C PHE A 25 3.85 -8.98 -20.27
N ALA A 26 2.65 -8.84 -20.82
CA ALA A 26 1.38 -9.00 -20.09
C ALA A 26 1.32 -10.28 -19.22
N GLY A 27 1.88 -11.39 -19.70
CA GLY A 27 1.93 -12.66 -18.94
C GLY A 27 2.85 -12.66 -17.71
N ARG A 28 3.68 -11.64 -17.51
CA ARG A 28 4.62 -11.51 -16.38
C ARG A 28 4.52 -10.16 -15.66
N LEU A 29 3.50 -9.36 -15.95
CA LEU A 29 3.37 -8.01 -15.39
C LEU A 29 3.33 -8.02 -13.86
N SER A 30 2.76 -9.06 -13.23
CA SER A 30 2.74 -9.17 -11.76
C SER A 30 4.15 -9.29 -11.18
N ALA A 31 4.99 -10.15 -11.74
CA ALA A 31 6.39 -10.31 -11.32
C ALA A 31 7.20 -9.04 -11.62
N PHE A 32 6.97 -8.42 -12.77
CA PHE A 32 7.61 -7.16 -13.14
C PHE A 32 7.24 -6.03 -12.16
N GLY A 33 5.96 -5.88 -11.83
CA GLY A 33 5.49 -4.89 -10.86
C GLY A 33 6.01 -5.15 -9.45
N MET A 34 6.05 -6.41 -9.01
CA MET A 34 6.65 -6.77 -7.72
C MET A 34 8.14 -6.42 -7.64
N GLY A 35 8.90 -6.64 -8.72
CA GLY A 35 10.32 -6.31 -8.76
C GLY A 35 10.65 -4.81 -8.79
N LEU A 36 9.68 -3.98 -9.22
CA LEU A 36 9.80 -2.52 -9.23
C LEU A 36 9.18 -1.86 -7.99
N ALA A 37 8.43 -2.61 -7.18
CA ALA A 37 7.72 -2.05 -6.05
C ALA A 37 8.69 -1.71 -4.91
N ASP A 38 8.51 -0.53 -4.33
CA ASP A 38 9.19 -0.18 -3.08
C ASP A 38 8.79 -1.11 -1.94
N ILE A 39 9.77 -1.50 -1.13
CA ILE A 39 9.53 -2.23 0.12
C ILE A 39 8.88 -1.26 1.11
N ARG A 40 7.71 -1.64 1.62
CA ARG A 40 6.93 -0.84 2.57
C ARG A 40 6.29 -1.73 3.63
N ALA A 41 6.13 -1.18 4.82
CA ALA A 41 5.37 -1.79 5.91
C ALA A 41 4.27 -0.82 6.35
N LEU A 42 3.04 -1.33 6.47
CA LEU A 42 1.91 -0.58 7.00
C LEU A 42 1.57 -1.12 8.39
N ARG A 43 1.47 -0.21 9.37
CA ARG A 43 1.03 -0.53 10.72
C ARG A 43 0.00 0.50 11.15
N GLU A 44 -1.14 -0.02 11.60
CA GLU A 44 -2.27 0.78 12.06
C GLU A 44 -2.59 0.41 13.51
N GLY A 45 -3.08 1.38 14.26
CA GLY A 45 -3.48 1.19 15.65
C GLY A 45 -4.68 2.08 15.97
N GLN A 46 -5.50 1.62 16.90
CA GLN A 46 -6.64 2.37 17.41
C GLN A 46 -6.47 2.60 18.91
N ILE A 47 -6.87 3.78 19.36
CA ILE A 47 -6.92 4.13 20.78
C ILE A 47 -8.30 4.70 21.10
N SER A 48 -8.83 4.33 22.26
CA SER A 48 -10.00 4.97 22.84
C SER A 48 -9.53 5.92 23.93
N ALA A 49 -9.29 7.18 23.55
CA ALA A 49 -8.87 8.23 24.47
C ALA A 49 -9.51 9.57 24.06
N PRO A 50 -9.75 10.48 25.02
CA PRO A 50 -10.19 11.84 24.71
C PRO A 50 -9.22 12.54 23.75
N LEU A 51 -9.75 13.31 22.79
CA LEU A 51 -8.90 14.04 21.81
C LEU A 51 -7.91 15.02 22.45
N ARG A 52 -8.20 15.49 23.68
CA ARG A 52 -7.29 16.33 24.48
C ARG A 52 -6.04 15.58 24.98
N GLU A 53 -6.05 14.25 24.98
CA GLU A 53 -4.94 13.40 25.43
C GLU A 53 -4.07 12.97 24.24
N ALA A 54 -3.61 13.95 23.46
CA ALA A 54 -2.80 13.72 22.26
C ALA A 54 -1.52 12.89 22.52
N GLU A 55 -0.99 12.96 23.75
CA GLU A 55 0.21 12.23 24.14
C GLU A 55 0.00 10.70 24.13
N ALA A 56 -1.18 10.22 24.54
CA ALA A 56 -1.52 8.80 24.47
C ALA A 56 -1.54 8.30 23.00
N GLY A 57 -2.03 9.14 22.08
CA GLY A 57 -1.96 8.88 20.64
C GLY A 57 -0.53 8.86 20.12
N ARG A 58 0.32 9.78 20.59
CA ARG A 58 1.72 9.87 20.18
C ARG A 58 2.53 8.64 20.59
N VAL A 59 2.33 8.14 21.81
CA VAL A 59 2.98 6.90 22.27
C VAL A 59 2.63 5.72 21.38
N VAL A 60 1.36 5.58 21.00
CA VAL A 60 0.92 4.51 20.11
C VAL A 60 1.48 4.69 18.70
N LEU A 61 1.48 5.92 18.17
CA LEU A 61 2.04 6.27 16.87
C LEU A 61 3.53 5.92 16.80
N ASP A 62 4.31 6.30 17.82
CA ASP A 62 5.74 5.98 17.90
C ASP A 62 5.99 4.48 17.98
N ARG A 63 5.14 3.75 18.72
CA ARG A 63 5.23 2.28 18.82
C ARG A 63 5.01 1.62 17.45
N ILE A 64 3.96 1.99 16.73
CA ILE A 64 3.66 1.40 15.42
C ILE A 64 4.66 1.83 14.34
N ALA A 65 5.16 3.08 14.41
CA ALA A 65 6.23 3.57 13.55
C ALA A 65 7.53 2.78 13.74
N LYS A 66 7.95 2.53 14.99
CA LYS A 66 9.12 1.69 15.29
C LYS A 66 8.95 0.26 14.77
N ALA A 67 7.76 -0.32 14.92
CA ALA A 67 7.47 -1.66 14.42
C ALA A 67 7.55 -1.72 12.88
N ALA A 68 6.96 -0.75 12.17
CA ALA A 68 7.04 -0.66 10.71
C ALA A 68 8.49 -0.49 10.22
N ARG A 69 9.28 0.35 10.90
CA ARG A 69 10.69 0.54 10.57
C ARG A 69 11.51 -0.74 10.76
N ALA A 70 11.26 -1.48 11.84
CA ALA A 70 11.94 -2.74 12.11
C ALA A 70 11.60 -3.81 11.05
N GLU A 71 10.35 -3.87 10.59
CA GLU A 71 9.91 -4.81 9.56
C GLU A 71 10.54 -4.52 8.18
N VAL A 72 10.69 -3.25 7.81
CA VAL A 72 11.41 -2.87 6.58
C VAL A 72 12.91 -3.16 6.72
N ALA A 73 13.51 -2.86 7.88
CA ALA A 73 14.92 -3.17 8.13
C ALA A 73 15.21 -4.68 8.08
N ALA A 74 14.29 -5.52 8.58
CA ALA A 74 14.41 -6.98 8.54
C ALA A 74 14.42 -7.55 7.11
N GLN A 75 13.97 -6.78 6.13
CA GLN A 75 14.02 -7.13 4.70
C GLN A 75 15.31 -6.68 4.01
N GLY A 76 16.29 -6.19 4.79
CA GLY A 76 17.63 -5.84 4.29
C GLY A 76 17.79 -4.39 3.86
N ILE A 77 16.81 -3.52 4.14
CA ILE A 77 16.93 -2.07 3.85
C ILE A 77 17.71 -1.38 4.97
N ALA A 78 18.69 -0.56 4.59
CA ALA A 78 19.52 0.16 5.54
C ALA A 78 18.71 1.24 6.28
N PRO A 79 18.93 1.46 7.59
CA PRO A 79 18.23 2.47 8.37
C PRO A 79 18.12 3.90 7.78
N PRO A 80 19.14 4.47 7.10
CA PRO A 80 19.03 5.79 6.47
C PRO A 80 18.10 5.82 5.25
N ASP A 81 17.85 4.68 4.61
CA ASP A 81 17.00 4.57 3.42
C ASP A 81 15.53 4.31 3.79
N ILE A 82 15.21 4.19 5.08
CA ILE A 82 13.85 3.97 5.55
C ILE A 82 13.21 5.31 5.94
N ARG A 83 12.20 5.72 5.17
CA ARG A 83 11.31 6.83 5.52
C ARG A 83 10.06 6.31 6.23
N VAL A 84 9.61 7.04 7.25
CA VAL A 84 8.33 6.79 7.94
C VAL A 84 7.41 7.96 7.69
N GLU A 85 6.19 7.67 7.23
CA GLU A 85 5.09 8.62 7.14
C GLU A 85 4.04 8.22 8.18
N ALA A 86 3.69 9.15 9.07
CA ALA A 86 2.85 8.89 10.23
C ALA A 86 1.67 9.86 10.24
N THR A 87 0.46 9.30 10.21
CA THR A 87 -0.80 10.06 10.18
C THR A 87 -1.73 9.55 11.28
N ALA A 88 -2.41 10.46 11.97
CA ALA A 88 -3.44 10.14 12.95
C ALA A 88 -4.78 10.74 12.50
N HIS A 89 -5.84 9.93 12.59
CA HIS A 89 -7.19 10.34 12.26
C HIS A 89 -8.07 10.30 13.52
N SER A 90 -8.68 11.43 13.85
CA SER A 90 -9.67 11.52 14.94
C SER A 90 -11.05 11.08 14.43
N VAL A 91 -11.67 10.14 15.12
CA VAL A 91 -13.07 9.75 14.86
C VAL A 91 -13.90 10.11 16.09
N ASN A 92 -14.98 10.88 15.89
CA ASN A 92 -15.95 11.15 16.94
C ASN A 92 -16.87 9.94 17.09
N VAL A 93 -16.77 9.24 18.21
CA VAL A 93 -17.72 8.19 18.56
C VAL A 93 -18.90 8.87 19.26
N ARG A 94 -20.08 8.83 18.63
CA ARG A 94 -21.34 9.21 19.28
C ARG A 94 -21.92 7.94 19.90
N GLU A 95 -22.22 7.98 21.20
CA GLU A 95 -23.06 6.97 21.85
C GLU A 95 -24.53 7.15 21.46
#